data_AF-H2ZTK1-F1
#
_entry.id   AF-H2ZTK1-F1
#
_cell.length_a   1.000
_cell.length_b   1.000
_cell.length_c   1.000
_cell.angle_alpha   90.00
_cell.angle_beta   90.00
_cell.angle_gamma   90.00
#
_symmetry.space_group_name_H-M   'P 1'
#
loop_
_entity.id
_entity.type
_entity.pdbx_description
1 polymer ?
#
loop_
_entity_poly.entity_id
_entity_poly.type
_entity_poly.pdbx_seq_one_letter_code
_entity_poly.pdbx_strand_id
1 'polypeptide(L)'
;LRPDRMTYAMRSFVEEKLGTKYTEGRKIEFAKSFKESGPASPVFFILSPGVDPLKDVESLGKGNRLGFTIDSGKLHNVSLGQGQEAVAEVAMEKASKEGHWVILQNIHLVAKWLGALEKLLEKNSEGSHSEYRVFISAEPALTPQEHIIPQGILEDSIKITNEPPTGMLANLHAALDNFDQNILDQCSREQEFKTILFSLCYFHACVAERRKFGPQGWNQKYPFSNGDLTISVNVLYNYLEANAQVPWEDLRYLFGEIIYGGHITDDWDRRLCHAYLEEYMQPNQFDRKLALAPGFVIPSNLDYQGYHRYVDEMLPPESPVHYGLHPNAEIEFLT
;
A
#
# COMPACT_ATOMS: atom_id res chain seq x y z
N LEU A 1 6.50 4.94 -35.67
CA LEU A 1 6.84 5.29 -34.27
C LEU A 1 5.98 4.42 -33.34
N ARG A 2 6.49 3.99 -32.19
CA ARG A 2 5.80 3.12 -31.20
C ARG A 2 5.64 3.85 -29.86
N PRO A 3 4.65 4.76 -29.72
CA PRO A 3 4.46 5.53 -28.48
C PRO A 3 4.26 4.62 -27.26
N ASP A 4 3.54 3.52 -27.46
CA ASP A 4 3.29 2.45 -26.47
C ASP A 4 4.55 1.83 -25.85
N ARG A 5 5.72 2.00 -26.47
CA ARG A 5 7.00 1.47 -25.97
C ARG A 5 7.86 2.51 -25.27
N MET A 6 7.43 3.77 -25.23
CA MET A 6 8.25 4.87 -24.72
C MET A 6 8.54 4.73 -23.23
N THR A 7 7.55 4.38 -22.41
CA THR A 7 7.72 4.17 -20.96
C THR A 7 8.72 3.06 -20.67
N TYR A 8 8.63 1.93 -21.38
CA TYR A 8 9.58 0.82 -21.24
C TYR A 8 10.99 1.20 -21.70
N ALA A 9 11.12 1.85 -22.86
CA ALA A 9 12.41 2.26 -23.39
C ALA A 9 13.10 3.25 -22.45
N MET A 10 12.36 4.20 -21.87
CA MET A 10 12.88 5.14 -20.88
C MET A 10 13.30 4.43 -19.60
N ARG A 11 12.49 3.48 -19.09
CA ARG A 11 12.85 2.68 -17.92
C ARG A 11 14.15 1.91 -18.16
N SER A 12 14.24 1.14 -19.24
CA SER A 12 15.46 0.38 -19.58
C SER A 12 16.68 1.28 -19.76
N PHE A 13 16.50 2.46 -20.37
CA PHE A 13 17.58 3.44 -20.50
C PHE A 13 18.07 3.95 -19.13
N VAL A 14 17.16 4.33 -18.24
CA VAL A 14 17.49 4.78 -16.89
C VAL A 14 18.17 3.67 -16.09
N GLU A 15 17.65 2.45 -16.18
CA GLU A 15 18.24 1.27 -15.54
C GLU A 15 19.66 1.00 -16.04
N GLU A 16 19.90 1.07 -17.35
CA GLU A 16 21.22 0.87 -17.95
C GLU A 16 22.21 1.96 -17.52
N LYS A 17 21.76 3.22 -17.43
CA LYS A 17 22.65 4.36 -17.15
C LYS A 17 22.87 4.65 -15.67
N LEU A 18 21.86 4.43 -14.84
CA LEU A 18 21.87 4.83 -13.42
C LEU A 18 21.70 3.63 -12.47
N GLY A 19 21.28 2.47 -12.97
CA GLY A 19 21.05 1.25 -12.20
C GLY A 19 19.57 1.04 -11.82
N THR A 20 19.26 -0.20 -11.43
CA THR A 20 17.88 -0.66 -11.17
C THR A 20 17.15 0.13 -10.10
N LYS A 21 17.88 0.63 -9.08
CA LYS A 21 17.34 1.44 -7.97
C LYS A 21 16.57 2.71 -8.38
N TYR A 22 16.76 3.20 -9.61
CA TYR A 22 16.02 4.37 -10.14
C TYR A 22 14.75 4.00 -10.91
N THR A 23 14.47 2.70 -11.03
CA THR A 23 13.33 2.15 -11.77
C THR A 23 12.54 1.11 -11.00
N GLU A 24 13.06 0.64 -9.87
CA GLU A 24 12.37 -0.24 -8.94
C GLU A 24 11.39 0.59 -8.08
N GLY A 25 10.11 0.21 -8.09
CA GLY A 25 9.08 0.81 -7.23
C GLY A 25 9.06 0.25 -5.80
N ARG A 26 10.20 -0.26 -5.28
CA ARG A 26 10.25 -0.78 -3.91
C ARG A 26 10.14 0.37 -2.92
N LYS A 27 9.31 0.18 -1.89
CA LYS A 27 9.20 1.13 -0.78
C LYS A 27 10.57 1.32 -0.13
N ILE A 28 11.02 2.57 -0.05
CA ILE A 28 12.17 2.94 0.76
C ILE A 28 11.73 2.89 2.21
N GLU A 29 12.46 2.13 3.04
CA GLU A 29 12.22 2.09 4.48
C GLU A 29 12.28 3.51 5.07
N PHE A 30 11.20 3.92 5.75
CA PHE A 30 11.10 5.23 6.39
C PHE A 30 12.30 5.53 7.31
N ALA A 31 12.84 4.51 7.98
CA ALA A 31 14.02 4.62 8.84
C ALA A 31 15.27 5.17 8.14
N LYS A 32 15.39 5.02 6.81
CA LYS A 32 16.49 5.60 6.03
C LYS A 32 16.29 7.09 5.83
N SER A 33 15.11 7.50 5.34
CA SER A 33 14.75 8.91 5.16
C SER A 33 14.76 9.69 6.48
N PHE A 34 14.38 9.05 7.59
CA PHE A 34 14.45 9.65 8.92
C PHE A 34 15.86 10.10 9.31
N LYS A 35 16.92 9.39 8.89
CA LYS A 35 18.31 9.77 9.22
C LYS A 35 18.74 11.09 8.61
N GLU A 36 18.08 11.50 7.53
CA GLU A 36 18.32 12.78 6.86
C GLU A 36 17.45 13.90 7.44
N SER A 37 16.45 13.56 8.26
CA SER A 37 15.58 14.54 8.92
C SER A 37 16.26 15.24 10.10
N GLY A 38 15.85 16.47 10.35
CA GLY A 38 16.40 17.32 11.40
C GLY A 38 15.39 18.36 11.90
N PRO A 39 15.76 19.17 12.90
CA PRO A 39 14.91 20.25 13.40
C PRO A 39 14.50 21.28 12.33
N ALA A 40 15.36 21.50 11.32
CA ALA A 40 15.12 22.38 10.18
C ALA A 40 14.68 21.65 8.91
N SER A 41 14.50 20.33 8.97
CA SER A 41 14.16 19.50 7.82
C SER A 41 13.00 18.58 8.20
N PRO A 42 11.78 19.13 8.30
CA PRO A 42 10.58 18.35 8.56
C PRO A 42 10.38 17.28 7.49
N VAL A 43 9.65 16.22 7.83
CA VAL A 43 9.24 15.20 6.87
C VAL A 43 7.80 15.44 6.46
N PHE A 44 7.57 15.56 5.15
CA PHE A 44 6.25 15.79 4.58
C PHE A 44 5.76 14.54 3.85
N PHE A 45 4.72 13.93 4.38
CA PHE A 45 4.02 12.82 3.76
C PHE A 45 2.93 13.34 2.82
N ILE A 46 3.08 13.01 1.54
CA ILE A 46 2.03 13.19 0.54
C ILE A 46 1.15 11.95 0.60
N LEU A 47 -0.09 12.14 1.07
CA LEU A 47 -1.03 11.06 1.29
C LEU A 47 -1.57 10.55 -0.05
N SER A 48 -1.54 9.24 -0.21
CA SER A 48 -2.28 8.53 -1.25
C SER A 48 -3.49 7.83 -0.64
N PRO A 49 -4.61 7.70 -1.37
CA PRO A 49 -5.80 7.02 -0.85
C PRO A 49 -5.47 5.61 -0.34
N GLY A 50 -5.92 5.30 0.89
CA GLY A 50 -5.76 3.97 1.50
C GLY A 50 -4.40 3.69 2.14
N VAL A 51 -3.50 4.68 2.23
CA VAL A 51 -2.18 4.51 2.84
C VAL A 51 -2.02 5.42 4.05
N ASP A 52 -1.63 4.85 5.19
CA ASP A 52 -1.38 5.56 6.44
C ASP A 52 0.14 5.55 6.77
N PRO A 53 0.88 6.63 6.49
CA PRO A 53 2.31 6.71 6.77
C PRO A 53 2.64 6.90 8.25
N LEU A 54 1.64 7.15 9.11
CA LEU A 54 1.88 7.47 10.52
C LEU A 54 2.26 6.23 11.32
N LYS A 55 1.77 5.06 10.90
CA LYS A 55 2.21 3.78 11.48
C LYS A 55 3.71 3.58 11.37
N ASP A 56 4.34 4.07 10.30
CA ASP A 56 5.79 3.99 10.12
C ASP A 56 6.52 4.89 11.12
N VAL A 57 6.00 6.09 11.38
CA VAL A 57 6.54 7.03 12.38
C VAL A 57 6.40 6.46 13.79
N GLU A 58 5.21 5.96 14.15
CA GLU A 58 4.97 5.37 15.46
C GLU A 58 5.82 4.12 15.69
N SER A 59 5.92 3.25 14.67
CA SER A 59 6.74 2.04 14.73
C SER A 59 8.21 2.38 14.86
N LEU A 60 8.70 3.44 14.21
CA LEU A 60 10.07 3.92 14.37
C LEU A 60 10.33 4.50 15.76
N GLY A 61 9.38 5.27 16.31
CA GLY A 61 9.50 5.85 17.66
C GLY A 61 9.46 4.81 18.79
N LYS A 62 8.64 3.76 18.62
CA LYS A 62 8.61 2.56 19.48
C LYS A 62 9.85 1.67 19.28
N GLY A 63 10.26 1.50 18.03
CA GLY A 63 11.42 0.71 17.60
C GLY A 63 12.75 1.39 17.91
N ASN A 64 13.85 0.63 17.84
CA ASN A 64 15.22 1.14 18.01
C ASN A 64 15.56 1.84 19.35
N ARG A 65 14.80 1.63 20.43
CA ARG A 65 15.05 2.22 21.76
C ARG A 65 15.06 3.77 21.78
N LEU A 66 14.45 4.43 20.79
CA LEU A 66 14.40 5.89 20.75
C LEU A 66 13.43 6.45 21.82
N GLY A 67 12.36 5.71 22.15
CA GLY A 67 11.46 6.03 23.25
C GLY A 67 10.55 7.23 22.99
N PHE A 68 10.33 7.57 21.72
CA PHE A 68 9.39 8.61 21.28
C PHE A 68 8.02 7.98 21.10
N THR A 69 7.28 7.89 22.20
CA THR A 69 5.93 7.35 22.21
C THR A 69 4.98 8.37 22.83
N ILE A 70 3.70 8.19 22.57
CA ILE A 70 2.65 9.02 23.20
C ILE A 70 2.68 8.80 24.71
N ASP A 71 2.85 7.55 25.16
CA ASP A 71 2.92 7.17 26.57
C ASP A 71 4.10 7.80 27.31
N SER A 72 5.24 8.03 26.63
CA SER A 72 6.38 8.72 27.22
C SER A 72 6.25 10.25 27.22
N GLY A 73 5.20 10.80 26.59
CA GLY A 73 4.99 12.24 26.41
C GLY A 73 5.96 12.89 25.41
N LYS A 74 6.75 12.09 24.68
CA LYS A 74 7.77 12.55 23.72
C LYS A 74 7.28 12.56 22.27
N LEU A 75 6.09 12.01 21.99
CA LEU A 75 5.45 12.08 20.69
C LEU A 75 4.09 12.78 20.83
N HIS A 76 3.93 13.90 20.15
CA HIS A 76 2.68 14.64 20.09
C HIS A 76 2.01 14.37 18.75
N ASN A 77 0.82 13.79 18.76
CA ASN A 77 0.07 13.53 17.54
C ASN A 77 -1.17 14.43 17.48
N VAL A 78 -1.20 15.35 16.51
CA VAL A 78 -2.28 16.33 16.34
C VAL A 78 -2.91 16.16 14.97
N SER A 79 -4.16 15.70 14.93
CA SER A 79 -4.93 15.67 13.69
C SER A 79 -5.59 17.01 13.47
N LEU A 80 -5.25 17.71 12.39
CA LEU A 80 -5.73 19.07 12.18
C LEU A 80 -7.14 19.09 11.63
N GLY A 81 -7.91 20.02 12.18
CA GLY A 81 -9.30 20.31 11.90
C GLY A 81 -9.64 21.60 12.63
N GLN A 82 -10.91 22.02 12.60
CA GLN A 82 -11.31 23.29 13.21
C GLN A 82 -10.95 23.35 14.71
N GLY A 83 -10.10 24.30 15.08
CA GLY A 83 -9.73 24.57 16.48
C GLY A 83 -8.55 23.75 17.02
N GLN A 84 -7.90 22.91 16.20
CA GLN A 84 -6.72 22.13 16.59
C GLN A 84 -5.39 22.88 16.39
N GLU A 85 -5.43 24.04 15.73
CA GLU A 85 -4.25 24.85 15.41
C GLU A 85 -3.49 25.26 16.68
N ALA A 86 -4.19 25.77 17.70
CA ALA A 86 -3.56 26.17 18.97
C ALA A 86 -2.90 25.00 19.70
N VAL A 87 -3.45 23.78 19.58
CA VAL A 87 -2.85 22.56 20.16
C VAL A 87 -1.56 22.22 19.44
N ALA A 88 -1.55 22.31 18.11
CA ALA A 88 -0.35 22.11 17.29
C ALA A 88 0.75 23.12 17.65
N GLU A 89 0.40 24.40 17.79
CA GLU A 89 1.35 25.46 18.17
C GLU A 89 2.03 25.15 19.51
N VAL A 90 1.25 24.82 20.54
CA VAL A 90 1.78 24.46 21.88
C VAL A 90 2.65 23.20 21.81
N ALA A 91 2.23 22.19 21.06
CA ALA A 91 3.00 20.95 20.88
C ALA A 91 4.35 21.23 20.21
N MET A 92 4.37 22.05 19.15
CA MET A 92 5.60 22.43 18.44
C MET A 92 6.55 23.22 19.32
N GLU A 93 6.07 24.21 20.06
CA GLU A 93 6.92 25.01 20.96
C GLU A 93 7.49 24.21 22.13
N LYS A 94 6.71 23.26 22.66
CA LYS A 94 7.21 22.34 23.69
C LYS A 94 8.26 21.40 23.10
N ALA A 95 7.95 20.81 21.95
CA ALA A 95 8.81 19.84 21.30
C ALA A 95 10.15 20.43 20.85
N SER A 96 10.16 21.68 20.39
CA SER A 96 11.39 22.37 19.99
C SER A 96 12.34 22.60 21.17
N LYS A 97 11.80 22.82 22.37
CA LYS A 97 12.59 23.02 23.60
C LYS A 97 13.02 21.71 24.25
N GLU A 98 12.13 20.73 24.33
CA GLU A 98 12.33 19.48 25.06
C GLU A 98 12.87 18.33 24.18
N GLY A 99 12.93 18.53 22.86
CA GLY A 99 13.40 17.52 21.93
C GLY A 99 12.39 16.40 21.71
N HIS A 100 11.15 16.76 21.41
CA HIS A 100 10.07 15.78 21.16
C HIS A 100 9.77 15.70 19.67
N TRP A 101 8.93 14.73 19.30
CA TRP A 101 8.41 14.59 17.94
C TRP A 101 6.99 15.12 17.87
N VAL A 102 6.66 15.79 16.76
CA VAL A 102 5.31 16.29 16.49
C VAL A 102 4.82 15.73 15.17
N ILE A 103 3.64 15.11 15.18
CA ILE A 103 2.91 14.68 13.99
C ILE A 103 1.75 15.66 13.78
N LEU A 104 1.73 16.33 12.63
CA LEU A 104 0.66 17.22 12.18
C LEU A 104 -0.08 16.54 11.04
N GLN A 105 -1.26 15.98 11.32
CA GLN A 105 -2.04 15.30 10.30
C GLN A 105 -2.98 16.25 9.56
N ASN A 106 -3.26 15.96 8.30
CA ASN A 106 -4.29 16.61 7.50
C ASN A 106 -4.19 18.14 7.45
N ILE A 107 -2.97 18.69 7.29
CA ILE A 107 -2.77 20.15 7.33
C ILE A 107 -3.54 20.90 6.22
N HIS A 108 -3.87 20.22 5.13
CA HIS A 108 -4.70 20.74 4.03
C HIS A 108 -6.11 21.15 4.49
N LEU A 109 -6.60 20.63 5.63
CA LEU A 109 -7.89 21.00 6.20
C LEU A 109 -7.90 22.37 6.90
N VAL A 110 -6.74 22.95 7.17
CA VAL A 110 -6.59 24.24 7.89
C VAL A 110 -5.84 25.29 7.04
N ALA A 111 -6.28 25.47 5.79
CA ALA A 111 -5.63 26.33 4.80
C ALA A 111 -5.22 27.73 5.30
N LYS A 112 -6.07 28.38 6.12
CA LYS A 112 -5.80 29.73 6.66
C LYS A 112 -4.63 29.78 7.65
N TRP A 113 -4.32 28.65 8.29
CA TRP A 113 -3.25 28.54 9.29
C TRP A 113 -1.89 28.18 8.68
N LEU A 114 -1.85 27.72 7.43
CA LEU A 114 -0.62 27.21 6.82
C LEU A 114 0.52 28.24 6.78
N GLY A 115 0.21 29.52 6.57
CA GLY A 115 1.24 30.59 6.63
C GLY A 115 1.75 30.87 8.05
N ALA A 116 0.97 30.55 9.10
CA ALA A 116 1.45 30.59 10.48
C ALA A 116 2.30 29.36 10.79
N LEU A 117 1.90 28.17 10.30
CA LEU A 117 2.67 26.94 10.39
C LEU A 117 4.08 27.11 9.79
N GLU A 118 4.19 27.70 8.59
CA GLU A 118 5.47 27.97 7.93
C GLU A 118 6.42 28.76 8.85
N LYS A 119 5.94 29.87 9.43
CA LYS A 119 6.70 30.69 10.38
C LYS A 119 7.06 29.94 11.66
N LEU A 120 6.20 29.04 12.12
CA LEU A 120 6.45 28.22 13.31
C LEU A 120 7.52 27.17 13.05
N LEU A 121 7.54 26.57 11.86
CA LEU A 121 8.59 25.63 11.44
C LEU A 121 9.95 26.36 11.40
N GLU A 122 10.00 27.52 10.76
CA GLU A 122 11.22 28.36 10.70
C GLU A 122 11.68 28.74 12.12
N LYS A 123 10.81 29.36 12.93
CA LYS A 123 11.12 29.77 14.32
C LYS A 123 11.60 28.59 15.18
N ASN A 124 10.95 27.43 15.08
CA ASN A 124 11.29 26.27 15.91
C ASN A 124 12.45 25.46 15.34
N SER A 125 12.93 25.75 14.12
CA SER A 125 14.14 25.15 13.58
C SER A 125 15.41 25.77 14.17
N GLU A 126 15.35 27.05 14.55
CA GLU A 126 16.49 27.79 15.07
C GLU A 126 16.69 27.56 16.57
N GLY A 127 17.87 27.03 16.94
CA GLY A 127 18.25 26.85 18.35
C GLY A 127 17.42 25.82 19.12
N SER A 128 16.67 24.97 18.41
CA SER A 128 15.91 23.89 19.01
C SER A 128 16.77 22.68 19.38
N HIS A 129 16.20 21.82 20.20
CA HIS A 129 16.81 20.58 20.63
C HIS A 129 17.12 19.67 19.43
N SER A 130 18.29 19.01 19.43
CA SER A 130 18.77 18.20 18.30
C SER A 130 17.84 17.05 17.89
N GLU A 131 17.08 16.53 18.85
CA GLU A 131 16.08 15.47 18.65
C GLU A 131 14.69 15.97 18.18
N TYR A 132 14.47 17.29 18.10
CA TYR A 132 13.20 17.84 17.61
C TYR A 132 12.94 17.38 16.17
N ARG A 133 11.76 16.81 15.94
CA ARG A 133 11.32 16.37 14.60
C ARG A 133 9.86 16.73 14.39
N VAL A 134 9.54 17.15 13.17
CA VAL A 134 8.16 17.40 12.74
C VAL A 134 7.84 16.51 11.53
N PHE A 135 6.72 15.82 11.64
CA PHE A 135 6.13 15.00 10.58
C PHE A 135 4.81 15.64 10.18
N ILE A 136 4.64 15.91 8.90
CA ILE A 136 3.50 16.63 8.34
C ILE A 136 2.82 15.69 7.34
N SER A 137 1.49 15.63 7.31
CA SER A 137 0.78 14.90 6.25
C SER A 137 -0.26 15.79 5.57
N ALA A 138 -0.35 15.69 4.24
CA ALA A 138 -1.41 16.31 3.47
C ALA A 138 -1.80 15.50 2.23
N GLU A 139 -3.06 15.60 1.84
CA GLU A 139 -3.50 15.18 0.51
C GLU A 139 -3.03 16.20 -0.54
N PRO A 140 -2.60 15.76 -1.73
CA PRO A 140 -2.27 16.66 -2.81
C PRO A 140 -3.56 17.33 -3.35
N ALA A 141 -3.43 18.58 -3.79
CA ALA A 141 -4.52 19.25 -4.51
C ALA A 141 -4.80 18.53 -5.84
N LEU A 142 -6.08 18.49 -6.25
CA LEU A 142 -6.50 17.85 -7.51
C LEU A 142 -5.94 18.59 -8.73
N THR A 143 -5.76 19.91 -8.61
CA THR A 143 -5.19 20.75 -9.66
C THR A 143 -4.08 21.65 -9.10
N PRO A 144 -3.10 22.07 -9.92
CA PRO A 144 -2.08 23.01 -9.50
C PRO A 144 -2.65 24.35 -8.99
N GLN A 145 -3.81 24.78 -9.51
CA GLN A 145 -4.46 26.04 -9.13
C GLN A 145 -5.10 25.98 -7.73
N GLU A 146 -5.47 24.79 -7.27
CA GLU A 146 -6.05 24.56 -5.93
C GLU A 146 -4.98 24.25 -4.88
N HIS A 147 -3.70 24.34 -5.23
CA HIS A 147 -2.61 24.10 -4.30
C HIS A 147 -2.57 25.19 -3.22
N ILE A 148 -2.72 24.76 -1.96
CA ILE A 148 -2.79 25.65 -0.80
C ILE A 148 -1.57 25.55 0.12
N ILE A 149 -0.68 24.56 -0.08
CA ILE A 149 0.48 24.37 0.80
C ILE A 149 1.53 25.44 0.47
N PRO A 150 2.01 26.21 1.47
CA PRO A 150 3.07 27.19 1.25
C PRO A 150 4.34 26.55 0.69
N GLN A 151 5.00 27.28 -0.19
CA GLN A 151 6.20 26.83 -0.87
C GLN A 151 7.35 26.55 0.10
N GLY A 152 7.57 27.38 1.13
CA GLY A 152 8.67 27.19 2.07
C GLY A 152 8.51 25.91 2.89
N ILE A 153 7.28 25.57 3.31
CA ILE A 153 7.00 24.27 3.95
C ILE A 153 7.46 23.13 3.04
N LEU A 154 7.16 23.19 1.75
CA LEU A 154 7.60 22.17 0.83
C LEU A 154 9.13 22.22 0.65
N GLU A 155 9.72 23.36 0.33
CA GLU A 155 11.17 23.50 0.07
C GLU A 155 12.05 22.96 1.20
N ASP A 156 11.68 23.24 2.45
CA ASP A 156 12.43 22.82 3.63
C ASP A 156 12.15 21.36 4.03
N SER A 157 11.12 20.74 3.47
CA SER A 157 10.72 19.37 3.81
C SER A 157 11.36 18.30 2.95
N ILE A 158 11.68 17.17 3.60
CA ILE A 158 11.88 15.88 2.94
C ILE A 158 10.50 15.36 2.53
N LYS A 159 10.21 15.30 1.23
CA LYS A 159 8.93 14.78 0.72
C LYS A 159 8.98 13.27 0.55
N ILE A 160 7.99 12.60 1.12
CA ILE A 160 7.80 11.16 0.97
C ILE A 160 6.41 10.93 0.42
N THR A 161 6.33 10.26 -0.72
CA THR A 161 5.08 9.67 -1.23
C THR A 161 5.04 8.21 -0.79
N ASN A 162 3.93 7.79 -0.18
CA ASN A 162 3.67 6.37 0.05
C ASN A 162 2.59 5.97 -0.95
N GLU A 163 3.02 5.73 -2.18
CA GLU A 163 2.11 5.32 -3.25
C GLU A 163 1.72 3.84 -3.04
N PRO A 164 0.48 3.46 -3.39
CA PRO A 164 0.13 2.06 -3.47
C PRO A 164 1.12 1.33 -4.39
N PRO A 165 1.49 0.08 -4.08
CA PRO A 165 2.29 -0.72 -5.00
C PRO A 165 1.63 -0.71 -6.38
N THR A 166 2.44 -0.55 -7.43
CA THR A 166 1.95 -0.57 -8.81
C THR A 166 2.48 -1.81 -9.50
N GLY A 167 1.60 -2.49 -10.23
CA GLY A 167 1.96 -3.70 -10.94
C GLY A 167 1.75 -4.99 -10.14
N MET A 168 1.71 -6.12 -10.85
CA MET A 168 1.34 -7.42 -10.28
C MET A 168 2.33 -7.86 -9.20
N LEU A 169 3.63 -7.71 -9.47
CA LEU A 169 4.70 -8.10 -8.54
C LEU A 169 4.53 -7.40 -7.19
N ALA A 170 4.50 -6.07 -7.20
CA ALA A 170 4.42 -5.28 -5.97
C ALA A 170 3.12 -5.53 -5.21
N ASN A 171 1.99 -5.67 -5.90
CA ASN A 171 0.69 -5.94 -5.26
C ASN A 171 0.61 -7.35 -4.68
N LEU A 172 1.22 -8.35 -5.32
CA LEU A 172 1.25 -9.72 -4.79
C LEU A 172 2.12 -9.81 -3.53
N HIS A 173 3.27 -9.14 -3.50
CA HIS A 173 4.06 -8.99 -2.27
C HIS A 173 3.26 -8.28 -1.19
N ALA A 174 2.63 -7.14 -1.51
CA ALA A 174 1.84 -6.39 -0.54
C ALA A 174 0.63 -7.17 0.00
N ALA A 175 0.03 -8.05 -0.81
CA ALA A 175 -1.02 -8.97 -0.38
C ALA A 175 -0.47 -9.99 0.63
N LEU A 176 0.68 -10.62 0.33
CA LEU A 176 1.36 -11.57 1.22
C LEU A 176 1.83 -10.93 2.54
N ASP A 177 2.27 -9.67 2.52
CA ASP A 177 2.73 -8.92 3.70
C ASP A 177 1.64 -8.69 4.76
N ASN A 178 0.37 -8.97 4.45
CA ASN A 178 -0.72 -8.97 5.44
C ASN A 178 -0.69 -10.21 6.35
N PHE A 179 0.18 -11.17 6.07
CA PHE A 179 0.27 -12.45 6.76
C PHE A 179 1.69 -12.72 7.24
N ASP A 180 1.82 -13.58 8.25
CA ASP A 180 3.10 -14.03 8.78
C ASP A 180 3.18 -15.57 8.79
N GLN A 181 4.32 -16.11 9.22
CA GLN A 181 4.51 -17.55 9.30
C GLN A 181 3.49 -18.22 10.24
N ASN A 182 3.07 -17.53 11.31
CA ASN A 182 2.10 -18.08 12.26
C ASN A 182 0.74 -18.29 11.61
N ILE A 183 0.29 -17.33 10.80
CA ILE A 183 -0.96 -17.45 10.02
C ILE A 183 -0.85 -18.59 9.01
N LEU A 184 0.29 -18.74 8.34
CA LEU A 184 0.48 -19.84 7.38
C LEU A 184 0.39 -21.22 8.04
N ASP A 185 0.90 -21.35 9.26
CA ASP A 185 0.96 -22.63 9.99
C ASP A 185 -0.24 -22.86 10.94
N GLN A 186 -1.23 -21.96 10.95
CA GLN A 186 -2.34 -22.05 11.90
C GLN A 186 -3.35 -23.16 11.58
N CYS A 187 -3.45 -23.58 10.31
CA CYS A 187 -4.45 -24.52 9.84
C CYS A 187 -3.93 -25.95 9.87
N SER A 188 -4.72 -26.88 10.42
CA SER A 188 -4.42 -28.32 10.43
C SER A 188 -4.26 -28.92 9.02
N ARG A 189 -4.88 -28.27 8.03
CA ARG A 189 -4.88 -28.61 6.60
C ARG A 189 -3.95 -27.66 5.84
N GLU A 190 -2.67 -27.64 6.23
CA GLU A 190 -1.68 -26.66 5.76
C GLU A 190 -1.60 -26.56 4.23
N GLN A 191 -1.56 -27.69 3.52
CA GLN A 191 -1.44 -27.69 2.06
C GLN A 191 -2.63 -26.99 1.41
N GLU A 192 -3.86 -27.33 1.82
CA GLU A 192 -5.04 -26.69 1.25
C GLU A 192 -5.12 -25.21 1.61
N PHE A 193 -4.88 -24.88 2.87
CA PHE A 193 -4.93 -23.51 3.38
C PHE A 193 -3.93 -22.61 2.67
N LYS A 194 -2.64 -22.97 2.66
CA LYS A 194 -1.56 -22.16 2.08
C LYS A 194 -1.71 -22.01 0.56
N THR A 195 -2.18 -23.05 -0.13
CA THR A 195 -2.42 -22.99 -1.59
C THR A 195 -3.57 -22.03 -1.91
N ILE A 196 -4.71 -22.14 -1.23
CA ILE A 196 -5.86 -21.25 -1.47
C ILE A 196 -5.56 -19.82 -1.02
N LEU A 197 -4.85 -19.63 0.08
CA LEU A 197 -4.39 -18.31 0.55
C LEU A 197 -3.55 -17.61 -0.53
N PHE A 198 -2.63 -18.33 -1.17
CA PHE A 198 -1.83 -17.77 -2.25
C PHE A 198 -2.70 -17.37 -3.46
N SER A 199 -3.68 -18.20 -3.85
CA SER A 199 -4.66 -17.85 -4.87
C SER A 199 -5.48 -16.61 -4.51
N LEU A 200 -5.86 -16.46 -3.24
CA LEU A 200 -6.55 -15.26 -2.74
C LEU A 200 -5.67 -14.01 -2.77
N CYS A 201 -4.38 -14.14 -2.48
CA CYS A 201 -3.42 -13.04 -2.61
C CYS A 201 -3.29 -12.59 -4.07
N TYR A 202 -3.20 -13.54 -5.00
CA TYR A 202 -3.15 -13.25 -6.44
C TYR A 202 -4.46 -12.65 -6.94
N PHE A 203 -5.61 -13.20 -6.52
CA PHE A 203 -6.93 -12.64 -6.80
C PHE A 203 -7.02 -11.18 -6.32
N HIS A 204 -6.64 -10.92 -5.07
CA HIS A 204 -6.65 -9.58 -4.49
C HIS A 204 -5.77 -8.61 -5.28
N ALA A 205 -4.53 -9.02 -5.59
CA ALA A 205 -3.61 -8.23 -6.41
C ALA A 205 -4.21 -7.95 -7.81
N CYS A 206 -4.86 -8.94 -8.43
CA CYS A 206 -5.55 -8.77 -9.71
C CYS A 206 -6.67 -7.74 -9.64
N VAL A 207 -7.63 -7.91 -8.74
CA VAL A 207 -8.83 -7.05 -8.70
C VAL A 207 -8.49 -5.62 -8.29
N ALA A 208 -7.50 -5.44 -7.41
CA ALA A 208 -7.02 -4.13 -6.98
C ALA A 208 -6.31 -3.37 -8.13
N GLU A 209 -5.38 -4.02 -8.84
CA GLU A 209 -4.62 -3.39 -9.92
C GLU A 209 -5.41 -3.21 -11.21
N ARG A 210 -6.41 -4.06 -11.44
CA ARG A 210 -7.23 -4.03 -12.66
C ARG A 210 -7.87 -2.65 -12.92
N ARG A 211 -8.09 -1.85 -11.87
CA ARG A 211 -8.58 -0.46 -11.98
C ARG A 211 -7.74 0.43 -12.89
N LYS A 212 -6.45 0.11 -13.11
CA LYS A 212 -5.56 0.90 -13.97
C LYS A 212 -5.94 0.85 -15.45
N PHE A 213 -6.68 -0.17 -15.88
CA PHE A 213 -7.19 -0.31 -17.25
C PHE A 213 -8.51 0.46 -17.47
N GLY A 214 -8.91 1.32 -16.53
CA GLY A 214 -10.12 2.12 -16.63
C GLY A 214 -11.36 1.24 -16.86
N PRO A 215 -12.30 1.63 -17.74
CA PRO A 215 -13.51 0.87 -18.05
C PRO A 215 -13.28 -0.55 -18.60
N GLN A 216 -12.10 -0.86 -19.16
CA GLN A 216 -11.78 -2.24 -19.59
C GLN A 216 -11.44 -3.13 -18.39
N GLY A 217 -10.97 -2.53 -17.30
CA GLY A 217 -10.73 -3.20 -16.04
C GLY A 217 -12.01 -3.38 -15.25
N TRP A 218 -12.62 -2.26 -14.87
CA TRP A 218 -13.86 -2.18 -14.10
C TRP A 218 -14.74 -1.05 -14.63
N ASN A 219 -16.04 -1.28 -14.73
CA ASN A 219 -16.98 -0.22 -15.11
C ASN A 219 -17.04 0.90 -14.06
N GLN A 220 -16.88 0.56 -12.77
CA GLN A 220 -16.82 1.51 -11.66
C GLN A 220 -15.56 1.35 -10.80
N LYS A 221 -15.23 2.37 -10.01
CA LYS A 221 -14.10 2.31 -9.07
C LYS A 221 -14.56 1.69 -7.75
N TYR A 222 -14.12 0.47 -7.46
CA TYR A 222 -14.43 -0.23 -6.21
C TYR A 222 -13.29 -0.09 -5.18
N PRO A 223 -13.61 0.16 -3.91
CA PRO A 223 -12.62 0.38 -2.85
C PRO A 223 -12.17 -0.94 -2.21
N PHE A 224 -11.69 -1.90 -3.00
CA PHE A 224 -11.13 -3.15 -2.46
C PHE A 224 -9.93 -2.84 -1.55
N SER A 225 -9.87 -3.52 -0.40
CA SER A 225 -8.93 -3.22 0.68
C SER A 225 -8.26 -4.49 1.22
N ASN A 226 -7.14 -4.33 1.94
CA ASN A 226 -6.49 -5.44 2.65
C ASN A 226 -7.42 -6.07 3.71
N GLY A 227 -8.41 -5.33 4.19
CA GLY A 227 -9.46 -5.86 5.07
C GLY A 227 -10.25 -6.99 4.42
N ASP A 228 -10.58 -6.84 3.13
CA ASP A 228 -11.31 -7.85 2.37
C ASP A 228 -10.48 -9.14 2.22
N LEU A 229 -9.19 -9.01 1.94
CA LEU A 229 -8.25 -10.12 1.85
C LEU A 229 -8.07 -10.84 3.20
N THR A 230 -7.80 -10.10 4.28
CA THR A 230 -7.58 -10.68 5.61
C THR A 230 -8.83 -11.38 6.15
N ILE A 231 -10.01 -10.79 5.95
CA ILE A 231 -11.29 -11.44 6.29
C ILE A 231 -11.49 -12.71 5.45
N SER A 232 -11.19 -12.67 4.15
CA SER A 232 -11.31 -13.86 3.28
C SER A 232 -10.43 -15.02 3.76
N VAL A 233 -9.20 -14.73 4.19
CA VAL A 233 -8.29 -15.75 4.74
C VAL A 233 -8.75 -16.29 6.10
N ASN A 234 -9.32 -15.44 6.96
CA ASN A 234 -9.91 -15.89 8.22
C ASN A 234 -11.15 -16.78 7.98
N VAL A 235 -12.00 -16.42 7.02
CA VAL A 235 -13.14 -17.24 6.60
C VAL A 235 -12.66 -18.58 6.04
N LEU A 236 -11.63 -18.57 5.17
CA LEU A 236 -11.00 -19.78 4.65
C LEU A 236 -10.56 -20.70 5.79
N TYR A 237 -9.80 -20.20 6.76
CA TYR A 237 -9.34 -20.97 7.91
C TYR A 237 -10.52 -21.63 8.64
N ASN A 238 -11.53 -20.85 9.01
CA ASN A 238 -12.69 -21.35 9.75
C ASN A 238 -13.44 -22.45 8.97
N TYR A 239 -13.59 -22.29 7.66
CA TYR A 239 -14.26 -23.28 6.81
C TYR A 239 -13.43 -24.56 6.64
N LEU A 240 -12.10 -24.46 6.52
CA LEU A 240 -11.24 -25.64 6.40
C LEU A 240 -11.20 -26.46 7.70
N GLU A 241 -11.23 -25.80 8.86
CA GLU A 241 -11.29 -26.45 10.18
C GLU A 241 -12.66 -27.08 10.46
N ALA A 242 -13.75 -26.42 10.04
CA ALA A 242 -15.11 -26.89 10.31
C ALA A 242 -15.58 -28.00 9.36
N ASN A 243 -14.94 -28.19 8.21
CA ASN A 243 -15.40 -29.10 7.16
C ASN A 243 -14.34 -30.14 6.78
N ALA A 244 -14.78 -31.40 6.62
CA ALA A 244 -13.90 -32.50 6.22
C ALA A 244 -13.36 -32.38 4.77
N GLN A 245 -14.01 -31.56 3.94
CA GLN A 245 -13.65 -31.30 2.54
C GLN A 245 -13.63 -29.79 2.30
N VAL A 246 -12.96 -29.32 1.25
CA VAL A 246 -13.00 -27.89 0.90
C VAL A 246 -14.37 -27.56 0.29
N PRO A 247 -15.16 -26.65 0.89
CA PRO A 247 -16.47 -26.26 0.38
C PRO A 247 -16.31 -25.14 -0.68
N TRP A 248 -15.93 -25.54 -1.89
CA TRP A 248 -15.55 -24.61 -2.96
C TRP A 248 -16.63 -23.62 -3.38
N GLU A 249 -17.89 -24.06 -3.43
CA GLU A 249 -19.01 -23.20 -3.82
C GLU A 249 -19.29 -22.14 -2.75
N ASP A 250 -19.33 -22.56 -1.47
CA ASP A 250 -19.54 -21.64 -0.35
C ASP A 250 -18.41 -20.62 -0.24
N LEU A 251 -17.15 -21.04 -0.37
CA LEU A 251 -16.00 -20.13 -0.34
C LEU A 251 -16.05 -19.12 -1.49
N ARG A 252 -16.32 -19.57 -2.71
CA ARG A 252 -16.45 -18.66 -3.87
C ARG A 252 -17.62 -17.70 -3.72
N TYR A 253 -18.75 -18.15 -3.18
CA TYR A 253 -19.89 -17.29 -2.88
C TYR A 253 -19.54 -16.24 -1.81
N LEU A 254 -18.93 -16.65 -0.69
CA LEU A 254 -18.54 -15.73 0.38
C LEU A 254 -17.55 -14.68 -0.10
N PHE A 255 -16.54 -15.07 -0.87
CA PHE A 255 -15.54 -14.13 -1.39
C PHE A 255 -16.13 -13.24 -2.50
N GLY A 256 -16.86 -13.84 -3.44
CA GLY A 256 -17.33 -13.18 -4.65
C GLY A 256 -18.58 -12.33 -4.47
N GLU A 257 -19.57 -12.80 -3.70
CA GLU A 257 -20.85 -12.12 -3.52
C GLU A 257 -20.89 -11.27 -2.25
N ILE A 258 -20.25 -11.74 -1.16
CA ILE A 258 -20.37 -11.09 0.15
C ILE A 258 -19.21 -10.13 0.42
N ILE A 259 -17.96 -10.63 0.38
CA ILE A 259 -16.79 -9.84 0.78
C ILE A 259 -16.41 -8.85 -0.32
N TYR A 260 -16.02 -9.32 -1.50
CA TYR A 260 -15.70 -8.43 -2.62
C TYR A 260 -16.96 -7.92 -3.33
N GLY A 261 -17.94 -8.80 -3.53
CA GLY A 261 -19.21 -8.46 -4.19
C GLY A 261 -20.07 -7.43 -3.45
N GLY A 262 -19.88 -7.29 -2.13
CA GLY A 262 -20.51 -6.25 -1.33
C GLY A 262 -20.10 -4.83 -1.73
N HIS A 263 -18.93 -4.66 -2.36
CA HIS A 263 -18.47 -3.38 -2.91
C HIS A 263 -18.97 -3.14 -4.34
N ILE A 264 -19.30 -4.20 -5.07
CA ILE A 264 -19.58 -4.15 -6.50
C ILE A 264 -21.04 -3.81 -6.74
N THR A 265 -21.28 -2.74 -7.49
CA THR A 265 -22.63 -2.25 -7.80
C THR A 265 -23.09 -2.56 -9.22
N ASP A 266 -22.17 -2.89 -10.13
CA ASP A 266 -22.46 -3.22 -11.53
C ASP A 266 -22.53 -4.75 -11.72
N ASP A 267 -23.54 -5.22 -12.43
CA ASP A 267 -23.77 -6.67 -12.59
C ASP A 267 -22.72 -7.35 -13.48
N TRP A 268 -22.14 -6.63 -14.45
CA TRP A 268 -21.07 -7.17 -15.30
C TRP A 268 -19.76 -7.27 -14.53
N ASP A 269 -19.45 -6.26 -13.72
CA ASP A 269 -18.31 -6.30 -12.81
C ASP A 269 -18.49 -7.41 -11.76
N ARG A 270 -19.71 -7.63 -11.25
CA ARG A 270 -19.98 -8.73 -10.31
C ARG A 270 -19.73 -10.09 -10.96
N ARG A 271 -20.22 -10.28 -12.19
CA ARG A 271 -19.95 -11.50 -12.99
C ARG A 271 -18.46 -11.71 -13.22
N LEU A 272 -17.71 -10.64 -13.49
CA LEU A 272 -16.26 -10.70 -13.68
C LEU A 272 -15.53 -11.13 -12.39
N CYS A 273 -15.91 -10.55 -11.25
CA CYS A 273 -15.38 -10.94 -9.93
C CYS A 273 -15.59 -12.42 -9.66
N HIS A 274 -16.81 -12.92 -9.92
CA HIS A 274 -17.13 -14.34 -9.79
C HIS A 274 -16.26 -15.21 -10.71
N ALA A 275 -16.13 -14.84 -11.99
CA ALA A 275 -15.32 -15.58 -12.95
C ALA A 275 -13.86 -15.73 -12.52
N TYR A 276 -13.26 -14.69 -11.91
CA TYR A 276 -11.91 -14.81 -11.35
C TYR A 276 -11.82 -15.87 -10.26
N LEU A 277 -12.78 -15.92 -9.34
CA LEU A 277 -12.80 -16.91 -8.27
C LEU A 277 -13.04 -18.33 -8.81
N GLU A 278 -13.81 -18.49 -9.89
CA GLU A 278 -13.95 -19.77 -10.57
C GLU A 278 -12.65 -20.25 -11.22
N GLU A 279 -11.86 -19.33 -11.78
CA GLU A 279 -10.57 -19.67 -12.39
C GLU A 279 -9.47 -19.91 -11.35
N TYR A 280 -9.41 -19.12 -10.27
CA TYR A 280 -8.33 -19.19 -9.28
C TYR A 280 -8.61 -20.15 -8.12
N MET A 281 -9.87 -20.54 -7.88
CA MET A 281 -10.25 -21.46 -6.81
C MET A 281 -10.93 -22.72 -7.34
N GLN A 282 -10.12 -23.59 -7.96
CA GLN A 282 -10.59 -24.86 -8.51
C GLN A 282 -10.31 -26.06 -7.58
N PRO A 283 -11.20 -27.06 -7.51
CA PRO A 283 -10.97 -28.28 -6.72
C PRO A 283 -9.70 -29.05 -7.09
N ASN A 284 -9.29 -28.98 -8.35
CA ASN A 284 -8.13 -29.68 -8.89
C ASN A 284 -6.81 -28.90 -8.71
N GLN A 285 -6.80 -27.75 -8.02
CA GLN A 285 -5.63 -26.88 -7.92
C GLN A 285 -4.44 -27.56 -7.22
N PHE A 286 -4.70 -28.54 -6.35
CA PHE A 286 -3.68 -29.32 -5.65
C PHE A 286 -2.99 -30.34 -6.56
N ASP A 287 -3.71 -30.89 -7.55
CA ASP A 287 -3.22 -31.99 -8.40
C ASP A 287 -2.63 -31.49 -9.72
N ARG A 288 -3.15 -30.38 -10.26
CA ARG A 288 -2.87 -29.95 -11.64
C ARG A 288 -1.84 -28.85 -11.78
N LYS A 289 -1.24 -28.35 -10.69
CA LYS A 289 -0.38 -27.16 -10.74
C LYS A 289 -1.10 -26.03 -11.49
N LEU A 290 -2.25 -25.61 -10.96
CA LEU A 290 -3.09 -24.59 -11.58
C LEU A 290 -2.26 -23.33 -11.87
N ALA A 291 -2.42 -22.81 -13.09
CA ALA A 291 -1.75 -21.58 -13.53
C ALA A 291 -2.66 -20.38 -13.27
N LEU A 292 -2.19 -19.43 -12.46
CA LEU A 292 -2.89 -18.16 -12.20
C LEU A 292 -2.73 -17.19 -13.37
N ALA A 293 -1.64 -17.34 -14.12
CA ALA A 293 -1.40 -16.70 -15.40
C ALA A 293 -0.47 -17.55 -16.27
N PRO A 294 -0.34 -17.29 -17.58
CA PRO A 294 0.60 -18.00 -18.43
C PRO A 294 2.03 -17.90 -17.90
N GLY A 295 2.63 -19.04 -17.58
CA GLY A 295 3.97 -19.11 -16.99
C GLY A 295 4.03 -18.92 -15.47
N PHE A 296 2.91 -18.64 -14.80
CA PHE A 296 2.84 -18.47 -13.36
C PHE A 296 1.89 -19.48 -12.71
N VAL A 297 2.47 -20.50 -12.09
CA VAL A 297 1.77 -21.61 -11.45
C VAL A 297 1.62 -21.35 -9.94
N ILE A 298 0.61 -21.91 -9.30
CA ILE A 298 0.50 -21.85 -7.83
C ILE A 298 1.62 -22.72 -7.21
N PRO A 299 2.46 -22.16 -6.33
CA PRO A 299 3.47 -22.95 -5.64
C PRO A 299 2.83 -23.85 -4.59
N SER A 300 3.42 -25.03 -4.39
CA SER A 300 2.97 -25.98 -3.36
C SER A 300 3.68 -25.72 -2.03
N ASN A 301 2.90 -25.36 -1.01
CA ASN A 301 3.27 -25.37 0.43
C ASN A 301 4.69 -24.87 0.73
N LEU A 302 4.86 -23.56 0.64
CA LEU A 302 6.09 -22.86 1.00
C LEU A 302 5.96 -22.20 2.38
N ASP A 303 7.09 -21.84 2.98
CA ASP A 303 7.13 -20.91 4.10
C ASP A 303 6.93 -19.46 3.61
N TYR A 304 6.71 -18.52 4.54
CA TYR A 304 6.47 -17.11 4.23
C TYR A 304 7.55 -16.51 3.32
N GLN A 305 8.83 -16.74 3.66
CA GLN A 305 9.95 -16.28 2.84
C GLN A 305 10.05 -17.02 1.50
N GLY A 306 9.66 -18.30 1.46
CA GLY A 306 9.56 -19.09 0.24
C GLY A 306 8.53 -18.53 -0.73
N TYR A 307 7.37 -18.08 -0.26
CA TYR A 307 6.36 -17.42 -1.11
C TYR A 307 6.91 -16.16 -1.76
N HIS A 308 7.56 -15.27 -1.00
CA HIS A 308 8.16 -14.07 -1.57
C HIS A 308 9.25 -14.38 -2.60
N ARG A 309 10.15 -15.33 -2.30
CA ARG A 309 11.17 -15.77 -3.27
C ARG A 309 10.55 -16.36 -4.53
N TYR A 310 9.51 -17.17 -4.38
CA TYR A 310 8.80 -17.73 -5.53
C TYR A 310 8.20 -16.64 -6.42
N VAL A 311 7.61 -15.61 -5.84
CA VAL A 311 7.07 -14.46 -6.59
C VAL A 311 8.20 -13.73 -7.34
N ASP A 312 9.32 -13.45 -6.68
CA ASP A 312 10.48 -12.79 -7.29
C ASP A 312 11.08 -13.61 -8.46
N GLU A 313 11.12 -14.94 -8.35
CA GLU A 313 11.77 -15.83 -9.32
C GLU A 313 10.86 -16.26 -10.48
N MET A 314 9.56 -16.46 -10.20
CA MET A 314 8.65 -17.16 -11.12
C MET A 314 7.61 -16.26 -11.76
N LEU A 315 7.31 -15.09 -11.20
CA LEU A 315 6.35 -14.18 -11.80
C LEU A 315 6.91 -13.60 -13.12
N PRO A 316 6.23 -13.81 -14.26
CA PRO A 316 6.71 -13.27 -15.53
C PRO A 316 6.70 -11.73 -15.56
N PRO A 317 7.43 -11.11 -16.52
CA PRO A 317 7.32 -9.68 -16.77
C PRO A 317 5.88 -9.26 -16.97
N GLU A 318 5.52 -8.15 -16.33
CA GLU A 318 4.13 -7.72 -16.27
C GLU A 318 3.48 -7.57 -17.65
N SER A 319 2.25 -8.08 -17.79
CA SER A 319 1.42 -7.90 -18.97
C SER A 319 -0.06 -7.86 -18.57
N PRO A 320 -0.95 -7.35 -19.43
CA PRO A 320 -2.39 -7.40 -19.19
C PRO A 320 -2.93 -8.81 -18.90
N VAL A 321 -2.23 -9.83 -19.38
CA VAL A 321 -2.63 -11.23 -19.22
C VAL A 321 -2.59 -11.69 -17.76
N HIS A 322 -1.73 -11.09 -16.92
CA HIS A 322 -1.75 -11.36 -15.48
C HIS A 322 -3.09 -10.98 -14.84
N TYR A 323 -3.76 -10.00 -15.41
CA TYR A 323 -5.09 -9.56 -15.01
C TYR A 323 -6.18 -10.25 -15.83
N GLY A 324 -5.90 -11.28 -16.63
CA GLY A 324 -6.93 -11.87 -17.51
C GLY A 324 -7.43 -10.93 -18.62
N LEU A 325 -6.62 -9.95 -19.03
CA LEU A 325 -6.91 -9.08 -20.17
C LEU A 325 -6.14 -9.54 -21.42
N HIS A 326 -6.66 -9.16 -22.58
CA HIS A 326 -5.94 -9.32 -23.83
C HIS A 326 -4.69 -8.42 -23.86
N PRO A 327 -3.55 -8.85 -24.43
CA PRO A 327 -2.32 -8.04 -24.50
C PRO A 327 -2.47 -6.63 -25.08
N ASN A 328 -3.49 -6.40 -25.91
CA ASN A 328 -3.76 -5.08 -26.49
C ASN A 328 -4.29 -4.05 -25.48
N ALA A 329 -4.78 -4.45 -24.31
CA ALA A 329 -5.24 -3.53 -23.27
C ALA A 329 -4.10 -2.61 -22.77
N GLU A 330 -2.85 -3.03 -22.95
CA GLU A 330 -1.67 -2.22 -22.63
C GLU A 330 -1.42 -1.08 -23.63
N ILE A 331 -1.83 -1.26 -24.89
CA ILE A 331 -1.52 -0.31 -25.96
C ILE A 331 -2.23 1.01 -25.68
N GLU A 332 -3.51 0.97 -25.35
CA GLU A 332 -4.29 2.16 -25.00
C GLU A 332 -3.84 2.80 -23.69
N PHE A 333 -3.29 2.01 -22.75
CA PHE A 333 -2.76 2.52 -21.49
C PHE A 333 -1.42 3.25 -21.65
N LEU A 334 -0.59 2.83 -22.61
CA LEU A 334 0.77 3.35 -22.82
C LEU A 334 0.88 4.41 -23.93
N THR A 335 -0.22 4.74 -24.61
CA THR A 335 -0.30 5.77 -25.67
C THR A 335 -0.98 7.04 -25.20
#